data_AF-A0A966KUS4-F1
#
_entry.id   AF-A0A966KUS4-F1
#
_cell.length_a   1.000
_cell.length_b   1.000
_cell.length_c   1.000
_cell.angle_alpha   90.00
_cell.angle_beta   90.00
_cell.angle_gamma   90.00
#
_symmetry.space_group_name_H-M   'P 1'
#
loop_
_entity.id
_entity.type
_entity.pdbx_description
1 polymer ?
#
loop_
_entity_poly.entity_id
_entity_poly.type
_entity_poly.pdbx_seq_one_letter_code
_entity_poly.pdbx_strand_id
1 'polypeptide(L)'
;MEKGLAGVGSSGQTDSGVSARLFGTLLTWLNDHTSDVFFIGTCNDASQLPAPFARAERFDGIFFVDLPGAEQRAAIWDIYLKHFGVDAAQDKPDDTNWTGAEIKSCCRLAALLDIPLVEAAQNVVPISVTSAEQIERLRNWAEGRCLSADNRGIYTRVGKPAVTSSRPRRVAAPAKG
;
A
#
# COMPACT_ATOMS: atom_id res chain seq x y z
N MET A 1 -10.21 -7.93 1.60
CA MET A 1 -11.14 -6.82 1.33
C MET A 1 -11.75 -6.93 -0.08
N GLU A 2 -10.94 -7.04 -1.14
CA GLU A 2 -11.41 -6.96 -2.55
C GLU A 2 -12.56 -7.91 -2.93
N LYS A 3 -12.54 -9.20 -2.50
CA LYS A 3 -13.64 -10.13 -2.78
C LYS A 3 -14.96 -9.79 -2.06
N GLY A 4 -14.93 -8.99 -0.99
CA GLY A 4 -16.13 -8.53 -0.28
C GLY A 4 -16.64 -7.16 -0.75
N LEU A 5 -15.80 -6.37 -1.43
CA LEU A 5 -16.16 -5.04 -1.95
C LEU A 5 -16.65 -5.06 -3.40
N ALA A 6 -16.30 -6.09 -4.18
CA ALA A 6 -16.70 -6.20 -5.59
C ALA A 6 -18.22 -6.22 -5.84
N GLY A 7 -19.03 -6.48 -4.80
CA GLY A 7 -20.50 -6.47 -4.88
C GLY A 7 -21.18 -5.14 -4.56
N VAL A 8 -20.45 -4.10 -4.15
CA VAL A 8 -21.06 -2.84 -3.66
C VAL A 8 -21.35 -1.84 -4.80
N GLY A 9 -20.63 -1.93 -5.93
CA GLY A 9 -20.76 -1.00 -7.07
C GLY A 9 -21.60 -1.49 -8.26
N SER A 10 -22.05 -2.76 -8.25
CA SER A 10 -22.83 -3.36 -9.33
C SER A 10 -24.31 -3.38 -8.95
N SER A 11 -25.02 -2.32 -9.33
CA SER A 11 -26.48 -2.35 -9.39
C SER A 11 -26.91 -3.34 -10.47
N GLY A 12 -27.21 -4.58 -10.11
CA GLY A 12 -28.03 -5.43 -10.96
C GLY A 12 -27.96 -6.93 -10.77
N GLN A 13 -26.79 -7.55 -10.66
CA GLN A 13 -26.74 -9.02 -10.69
C GLN A 13 -25.55 -9.57 -9.89
N THR A 14 -25.88 -10.38 -8.87
CA THR A 14 -25.15 -11.56 -8.33
C THR A 14 -24.89 -11.64 -6.81
N ASP A 15 -25.16 -10.62 -5.98
CA ASP A 15 -25.12 -10.81 -4.53
C ASP A 15 -26.16 -9.95 -3.80
N SER A 16 -26.99 -10.55 -2.96
CA SER A 16 -28.33 -10.07 -2.54
C SER A 16 -28.31 -8.89 -1.54
N GLY A 17 -27.36 -7.97 -1.68
CA GLY A 17 -27.07 -6.92 -0.68
C GLY A 17 -26.51 -7.48 0.63
N VAL A 18 -26.11 -8.76 0.65
CA VAL A 18 -25.53 -9.43 1.82
C VAL A 18 -24.15 -8.86 2.12
N SER A 19 -23.28 -8.74 1.11
CA SER A 19 -21.96 -8.13 1.25
C SER A 19 -22.03 -6.68 1.79
N ALA A 20 -22.99 -5.87 1.30
CA ALA A 20 -23.20 -4.51 1.80
C ALA A 20 -23.67 -4.49 3.27
N ARG A 21 -24.54 -5.41 3.68
CA ARG A 21 -25.00 -5.53 5.09
C ARG A 21 -23.90 -6.01 6.03
N LEU A 22 -23.12 -7.00 5.63
CA LEU A 22 -21.98 -7.49 6.41
C LEU A 22 -20.94 -6.39 6.60
N PHE A 23 -20.68 -5.61 5.56
CA PHE A 23 -19.76 -4.47 5.62
C PHE A 23 -20.28 -3.33 6.51
N GLY A 24 -21.58 -3.04 6.46
CA GLY A 24 -22.22 -2.11 7.40
C GLY A 24 -22.11 -2.58 8.85
N THR A 25 -22.27 -3.89 9.09
CA THR A 25 -22.14 -4.49 10.43
C THR A 25 -20.71 -4.38 10.96
N LEU A 26 -19.70 -4.63 10.11
CA LEU A 26 -18.29 -4.45 10.46
C LEU A 26 -17.97 -2.99 10.81
N LEU A 27 -18.51 -2.03 10.04
CA LEU A 27 -18.32 -0.60 10.29
C LEU A 27 -18.96 -0.13 11.60
N THR A 28 -20.12 -0.68 11.96
CA THR A 28 -20.76 -0.40 13.25
C THR A 28 -19.95 -1.00 14.39
N TRP A 29 -19.45 -2.24 14.22
CA TRP A 29 -18.60 -2.86 15.23
C TRP A 29 -17.29 -2.08 15.44
N LEU A 30 -16.63 -1.63 14.37
CA LEU A 30 -15.43 -0.80 14.47
C LEU A 30 -15.67 0.53 15.21
N ASN A 31 -16.89 1.05 15.21
CA ASN A 31 -17.26 2.30 15.88
C ASN A 31 -17.68 2.09 17.35
N ASP A 32 -18.39 1.00 17.63
CA ASP A 32 -19.06 0.79 18.93
C ASP A 32 -18.27 -0.12 19.88
N HIS A 33 -17.15 -0.69 19.43
CA HIS A 33 -16.35 -1.57 20.26
C HIS A 33 -15.54 -0.79 21.30
N THR A 34 -15.69 -1.17 22.57
CA THR A 34 -15.00 -0.55 23.71
C THR A 34 -13.74 -1.30 24.14
N SER A 35 -13.31 -2.33 23.41
CA SER A 35 -12.12 -3.12 23.75
C SER A 35 -10.89 -2.66 22.96
N ASP A 36 -9.71 -2.87 23.53
CA ASP A 36 -8.41 -2.51 22.94
C ASP A 36 -8.05 -3.42 21.75
N VAL A 37 -8.71 -3.24 20.61
CA VAL A 37 -8.46 -3.98 19.37
C VAL A 37 -7.90 -3.05 18.31
N PHE A 38 -6.75 -3.41 17.74
CA PHE A 38 -6.17 -2.72 16.59
C PHE A 38 -6.57 -3.42 15.29
N PHE A 39 -7.26 -2.72 14.40
CA PHE A 39 -7.69 -3.25 13.10
C PHE A 39 -6.80 -2.74 11.97
N ILE A 40 -6.20 -3.66 11.21
CA ILE A 40 -5.44 -3.36 10.00
C ILE A 40 -6.15 -3.98 8.80
N GLY A 41 -6.48 -3.15 7.81
CA GLY A 41 -7.06 -3.58 6.54
C GLY A 41 -6.18 -3.16 5.36
N THR A 42 -6.07 -4.03 4.36
CA THR A 42 -5.37 -3.73 3.09
C THR A 42 -6.37 -3.75 1.93
N CYS A 43 -6.19 -2.84 0.98
CA CYS A 43 -7.02 -2.71 -0.21
C CYS A 43 -6.14 -2.23 -1.37
N ASN A 44 -6.19 -2.91 -2.53
CA ASN A 44 -5.47 -2.45 -3.73
C ASN A 44 -6.36 -1.61 -4.66
N ASP A 45 -7.68 -1.60 -4.47
CA ASP A 45 -8.62 -0.73 -5.20
C ASP A 45 -9.39 0.20 -4.27
N ALA A 46 -8.83 1.41 -4.08
CA ALA A 46 -9.42 2.43 -3.23
C ALA A 46 -10.69 3.08 -3.81
N SER A 47 -11.04 2.83 -5.09
CA SER A 47 -12.25 3.38 -5.71
C SER A 47 -13.53 2.79 -5.11
N GLN A 48 -13.45 1.59 -4.55
CA GLN A 48 -14.56 0.88 -3.92
C GLN A 48 -14.74 1.24 -2.46
N LEU A 49 -13.79 1.96 -1.84
CA LEU A 49 -13.89 2.37 -0.45
C LEU A 49 -14.96 3.46 -0.31
N PRO A 50 -16.04 3.23 0.46
CA PRO A 50 -17.07 4.23 0.62
C PRO A 50 -16.49 5.52 1.25
N ALA A 51 -16.95 6.68 0.75
CA ALA A 51 -16.62 8.00 1.28
C ALA A 51 -16.61 8.14 2.83
N PRO A 52 -17.44 7.42 3.63
CA PRO A 52 -17.34 7.47 5.09
C PRO A 52 -16.02 6.99 5.71
N PHE A 53 -15.17 6.20 5.02
CA PHE A 53 -13.83 5.84 5.54
C PHE A 53 -12.86 7.03 5.57
N ALA A 54 -13.07 8.00 4.68
CA ALA A 54 -12.24 9.19 4.59
C ALA A 54 -12.61 10.28 5.61
N ARG A 55 -13.68 10.08 6.41
CA ARG A 55 -14.03 10.99 7.51
C ARG A 55 -13.35 10.53 8.79
N ALA A 56 -12.61 11.46 9.38
CA ALA A 56 -11.63 11.29 10.45
C ALA A 56 -12.22 10.96 11.85
N GLU A 57 -13.16 10.01 11.94
CA GLU A 57 -13.74 9.59 13.23
C GLU A 57 -13.85 8.07 13.42
N ARG A 58 -13.46 7.24 12.43
CA ARG A 58 -13.59 5.76 12.50
C ARG A 58 -12.31 4.96 12.20
N PHE A 59 -11.32 5.59 11.57
CA PHE A 59 -10.00 5.01 11.33
C PHE A 59 -8.97 6.06 11.73
N ASP A 60 -8.04 5.70 12.63
CA ASP A 60 -7.00 6.62 13.10
C ASP A 60 -6.09 7.13 11.96
N GLY A 61 -6.03 6.39 10.84
CA GLY A 61 -5.40 6.86 9.62
C GLY A 61 -5.47 5.84 8.49
N ILE A 62 -5.60 6.34 7.25
CA ILE A 62 -5.40 5.55 6.03
C ILE A 62 -3.97 5.80 5.58
N PHE A 63 -3.18 4.73 5.45
CA PHE A 63 -1.80 4.79 4.99
C PHE A 63 -1.71 4.35 3.54
N PHE A 64 -1.01 5.14 2.73
CA PHE A 64 -0.66 4.77 1.37
C PHE A 64 0.77 4.22 1.33
N VAL A 65 0.89 3.01 0.78
CA VAL A 65 2.16 2.32 0.56
C VAL A 65 2.44 2.39 -0.94
N ASP A 66 3.49 3.10 -1.32
CA ASP A 66 3.91 3.21 -2.72
C ASP A 66 4.95 2.13 -3.06
N LEU A 67 5.45 2.15 -4.30
CA LEU A 67 6.59 1.34 -4.73
C LEU A 67 7.80 1.58 -3.83
N PRO A 68 8.56 0.52 -3.49
CA PRO A 68 9.70 0.65 -2.60
C PRO A 68 10.79 1.53 -3.21
N GLY A 69 11.33 2.43 -2.39
CA GLY A 69 12.54 3.20 -2.69
C GLY A 69 13.79 2.32 -2.74
N ALA A 70 14.92 2.90 -3.12
CA ALA A 70 16.17 2.16 -3.33
C ALA A 70 16.64 1.40 -2.07
N GLU A 71 16.61 2.03 -0.89
CA GLU A 71 17.00 1.39 0.37
C GLU A 71 16.07 0.23 0.75
N GLN A 72 14.76 0.39 0.52
CA GLN A 72 13.78 -0.65 0.78
C GLN A 72 13.98 -1.84 -0.19
N ARG A 73 14.25 -1.58 -1.47
CA ARG A 73 14.58 -2.64 -2.44
C ARG A 73 15.86 -3.38 -2.07
N ALA A 74 16.90 -2.68 -1.62
CA ALA A 74 18.13 -3.30 -1.13
C ALA A 74 17.85 -4.25 0.05
N ALA A 75 17.03 -3.83 1.02
CA ALA A 75 16.62 -4.70 2.12
C ALA A 75 15.79 -5.92 1.65
N ILE A 76 14.92 -5.74 0.65
CA ILE A 76 14.14 -6.83 0.07
C ILE A 76 15.04 -7.84 -0.68
N TRP A 77 16.05 -7.36 -1.41
CA TRP A 77 17.07 -8.21 -2.02
C TRP A 77 17.75 -9.08 -0.96
N ASP A 78 18.22 -8.49 0.14
CA ASP A 78 18.89 -9.26 1.21
C ASP A 78 18.02 -10.38 1.77
N ILE A 79 16.72 -10.14 1.92
CA ILE A 79 15.75 -11.14 2.40
C ILE A 79 15.67 -12.30 1.40
N TYR A 80 15.46 -12.02 0.12
CA TYR A 80 15.20 -13.07 -0.87
C TYR A 80 16.46 -13.78 -1.37
N LEU A 81 17.60 -13.10 -1.44
CA LEU A 81 18.89 -13.74 -1.72
C LEU A 81 19.19 -14.81 -0.66
N LYS A 82 19.04 -14.47 0.63
CA LYS A 82 19.18 -15.43 1.73
C LYS A 82 18.14 -16.54 1.68
N HIS A 83 16.88 -16.20 1.37
CA HIS A 83 15.79 -17.18 1.31
C HIS A 83 15.99 -18.25 0.23
N PHE A 84 16.50 -17.86 -0.94
CA PHE A 84 16.73 -18.76 -2.08
C PHE A 84 18.17 -19.28 -2.18
N GLY A 85 19.07 -18.87 -1.28
CA GLY A 85 20.47 -19.29 -1.30
C GLY A 85 21.26 -18.75 -2.49
N VAL A 86 20.84 -17.61 -3.05
CA VAL A 86 21.54 -16.95 -4.16
C VAL A 86 22.67 -16.10 -3.59
N ASP A 87 23.85 -16.18 -4.20
CA ASP A 87 25.02 -15.41 -3.78
C ASP A 87 24.76 -13.90 -3.88
N ALA A 88 24.92 -13.19 -2.76
CA ALA A 88 24.71 -11.75 -2.67
C ALA A 88 25.76 -10.94 -3.43
N ALA A 89 26.91 -11.54 -3.76
CA ALA A 89 27.97 -10.94 -4.56
C ALA A 89 27.64 -10.88 -6.07
N GLN A 90 26.58 -11.56 -6.53
CA GLN A 90 26.15 -11.45 -7.92
C GLN A 90 25.70 -10.03 -8.26
N ASP A 91 25.96 -9.64 -9.51
CA ASP A 91 25.44 -8.40 -10.09
C ASP A 91 23.91 -8.42 -10.09
N LYS A 92 23.32 -7.34 -9.58
CA LYS A 92 21.88 -7.16 -9.50
C LYS A 92 21.40 -6.46 -10.78
N PRO A 93 20.25 -6.87 -11.34
CA PRO A 93 19.64 -6.16 -12.47
C PRO A 93 19.20 -4.75 -12.04
N ASP A 94 18.90 -3.90 -13.02
CA ASP A 94 18.19 -2.64 -12.75
C ASP A 94 16.79 -2.95 -12.19
N ASP A 95 16.62 -2.67 -10.90
CA ASP A 95 15.40 -2.92 -10.13
C ASP A 95 14.51 -1.68 -10.02
N THR A 96 14.77 -0.65 -10.85
CA THR A 96 13.98 0.56 -10.88
C THR A 96 12.50 0.24 -11.10
N ASN A 97 11.65 0.71 -10.19
CA ASN A 97 10.20 0.44 -10.16
C ASN A 97 9.80 -1.03 -9.96
N TRP A 98 10.69 -1.88 -9.46
CA TRP A 98 10.32 -3.22 -9.03
C TRP A 98 9.63 -3.19 -7.66
N THR A 99 8.62 -4.03 -7.48
CA THR A 99 8.06 -4.36 -6.16
C THR A 99 8.85 -5.51 -5.55
N GLY A 100 8.55 -5.83 -4.29
CA GLY A 100 9.14 -7.02 -3.67
C GLY A 100 8.76 -8.34 -4.35
N ALA A 101 7.67 -8.38 -5.13
CA ALA A 101 7.27 -9.56 -5.87
C ALA A 101 8.18 -9.85 -7.07
N GLU A 102 8.63 -8.82 -7.79
CA GLU A 102 9.60 -8.96 -8.89
C GLU A 102 10.96 -9.41 -8.34
N ILE A 103 11.45 -8.77 -7.26
CA ILE A 103 12.72 -9.16 -6.62
C ILE A 103 12.67 -10.62 -6.18
N LYS A 104 11.59 -11.02 -5.51
CA LYS A 104 11.36 -12.41 -5.11
C LYS A 104 11.37 -13.36 -6.32
N SER A 105 10.68 -12.99 -7.39
CA SER A 105 10.56 -13.81 -8.59
C SER A 105 11.89 -13.97 -9.30
N CYS A 106 12.68 -12.90 -9.39
CA CYS A 106 14.03 -12.92 -9.94
C CYS A 106 14.93 -13.88 -9.15
N CYS A 107 14.99 -13.75 -7.82
CA CYS A 107 15.79 -14.65 -6.97
C CYS A 107 15.32 -16.11 -7.10
N ARG A 108 14.00 -16.34 -7.13
CA ARG A 108 13.43 -17.68 -7.30
C ARG A 108 13.82 -18.30 -8.64
N LEU A 109 13.78 -17.52 -9.73
CA LEU A 109 14.12 -18.00 -11.07
C LEU A 109 15.62 -18.28 -11.19
N ALA A 110 16.47 -17.40 -10.66
CA ALA A 110 17.91 -17.61 -10.61
C ALA A 110 18.27 -18.92 -9.90
N ALA A 111 17.68 -19.16 -8.72
CA ALA A 111 17.91 -20.40 -7.97
C ALA A 111 17.32 -21.64 -8.65
N LEU A 112 16.14 -21.53 -9.29
CA LEU A 112 15.47 -22.67 -9.93
C LEU A 112 16.15 -23.11 -11.22
N LEU A 113 16.64 -22.15 -12.01
CA LEU A 113 17.25 -22.40 -13.32
C LEU A 113 18.78 -22.47 -13.25
N ASP A 114 19.36 -22.18 -12.09
CA ASP A 114 20.81 -22.08 -11.86
C ASP A 114 21.48 -21.09 -12.82
N ILE A 115 20.86 -19.91 -12.97
CA ILE A 115 21.32 -18.82 -13.84
C ILE A 115 21.60 -17.54 -13.04
N PRO A 116 22.43 -16.61 -13.56
CA PRO A 116 22.68 -15.33 -12.91
C PRO A 116 21.41 -14.49 -12.74
N LEU A 117 21.35 -13.66 -11.69
CA LEU A 117 20.24 -12.74 -11.42
C LEU A 117 19.88 -11.84 -12.62
N VAL A 118 20.89 -11.35 -13.32
CA VAL A 118 20.72 -10.45 -14.48
C VAL A 118 20.02 -11.17 -15.64
N GLU A 119 20.27 -12.47 -15.80
CA GLU A 119 19.59 -13.31 -16.81
C GLU A 119 18.18 -13.69 -16.35
N ALA A 120 18.02 -14.06 -15.07
CA ALA A 120 16.71 -14.33 -14.49
C ALA A 120 15.75 -13.13 -14.59
N ALA A 121 16.28 -11.91 -14.48
CA ALA A 121 15.53 -10.66 -14.61
C ALA A 121 14.82 -10.51 -15.96
N GLN A 122 15.36 -11.08 -17.05
CA GLN A 122 14.76 -11.02 -18.38
C GLN A 122 13.43 -11.79 -18.45
N ASN A 123 13.20 -12.69 -17.49
CA ASN A 123 11.98 -13.49 -17.36
C ASN A 123 11.00 -12.90 -16.33
N VAL A 124 11.29 -11.72 -15.79
CA VAL A 124 10.43 -11.02 -14.83
C VAL A 124 9.73 -9.86 -15.54
N VAL A 125 8.40 -9.88 -15.54
CA VAL A 125 7.58 -8.79 -16.07
C VAL A 125 7.14 -7.91 -14.91
N PRO A 126 7.59 -6.64 -14.82
CA PRO A 126 7.22 -5.78 -13.71
C PRO A 126 5.76 -5.35 -13.74
N ILE A 127 5.11 -5.39 -12.58
CA ILE A 127 3.74 -4.91 -12.34
C ILE A 127 3.66 -3.40 -12.59
N SER A 128 4.73 -2.67 -12.31
CA SER A 128 4.85 -1.25 -12.65
C SER A 128 4.71 -0.96 -14.14
N VAL A 129 4.96 -1.95 -15.01
CA VAL A 129 4.73 -1.87 -16.46
C VAL A 129 3.33 -2.32 -16.81
N THR A 130 2.86 -3.47 -16.28
CA THR A 130 1.55 -4.03 -16.65
C THR A 130 0.36 -3.30 -16.01
N SER A 131 0.58 -2.54 -14.94
CA SER A 131 -0.46 -1.88 -14.15
C SER A 131 -0.11 -0.43 -13.80
N ALA A 132 0.77 0.19 -14.60
CA ALA A 132 1.19 1.59 -14.45
C ALA A 132 -0.01 2.54 -14.28
N GLU A 133 -1.04 2.37 -15.12
CA GLU A 133 -2.24 3.21 -15.09
C GLU A 133 -3.02 3.07 -13.78
N GLN A 134 -3.14 1.86 -13.25
CA GLN A 134 -3.82 1.61 -11.99
C GLN A 134 -3.06 2.21 -10.81
N ILE A 135 -1.72 2.09 -10.82
CA ILE A 135 -0.84 2.70 -9.82
C ILE A 135 -0.99 4.22 -9.83
N GLU A 136 -0.98 4.85 -11.01
CA GLU A 136 -1.17 6.30 -11.11
C GLU A 136 -2.57 6.74 -10.64
N ARG A 137 -3.63 5.99 -10.97
CA ARG A 137 -4.98 6.27 -10.44
C ARG A 137 -5.02 6.20 -8.91
N LEU A 138 -4.37 5.21 -8.31
CA LEU A 138 -4.26 5.07 -6.86
C LEU A 138 -3.46 6.21 -6.22
N ARG A 139 -2.32 6.58 -6.80
CA ARG A 139 -1.50 7.72 -6.33
C ARG A 139 -2.29 9.03 -6.37
N ASN A 140 -3.04 9.26 -7.45
CA ASN A 140 -3.90 10.44 -7.61
C ASN A 140 -5.05 10.45 -6.58
N TRP A 141 -5.61 9.28 -6.25
CA TRP A 141 -6.62 9.17 -5.20
C TRP A 141 -6.02 9.42 -3.81
N ALA A 142 -4.80 8.95 -3.55
CA ALA A 142 -4.16 9.02 -2.24
C ALA A 142 -3.62 10.41 -1.89
N GLU A 143 -3.24 11.22 -2.89
CA GLU A 143 -2.68 12.56 -2.69
C GLU A 143 -3.63 13.45 -1.85
N GLY A 144 -3.13 13.93 -0.72
CA GLY A 144 -3.93 14.77 0.19
C GLY A 144 -4.99 14.03 1.00
N ARG A 145 -5.19 12.71 0.79
CA ARG A 145 -6.22 11.89 1.46
C ARG A 145 -5.64 10.87 2.44
N CYS A 146 -4.41 10.43 2.22
CA CYS A 146 -3.74 9.39 3.01
C CYS A 146 -2.49 9.93 3.71
N LEU A 147 -2.07 9.24 4.76
CA LEU A 147 -0.73 9.37 5.33
C LEU A 147 0.27 8.58 4.48
N SER A 148 1.50 9.06 4.34
CA SER A 148 2.56 8.27 3.71
C SER A 148 3.05 7.19 4.68
N ALA A 149 3.24 5.97 4.19
CA ALA A 149 3.90 4.91 4.94
C ALA A 149 5.43 5.11 5.03
N ASP A 150 6.00 5.77 4.03
CA ASP A 150 7.46 5.98 3.93
C ASP A 150 7.93 7.27 4.60
N ASN A 151 7.11 8.33 4.51
CA ASN A 151 7.46 9.66 4.99
C ASN A 151 6.51 10.12 6.10
N ARG A 152 6.99 11.00 6.98
CA ARG A 152 6.12 11.60 8.00
C ARG A 152 5.12 12.56 7.35
N GLY A 153 3.83 12.31 7.60
CA GLY A 153 2.74 13.21 7.25
C GLY A 153 1.90 12.74 6.06
N ILE A 154 1.24 13.70 5.40
CA ILE A 154 0.31 13.44 4.31
C ILE A 154 1.08 12.95 3.08
N TYR A 155 0.58 11.89 2.45
CA TYR A 155 1.11 11.38 1.20
C TYR A 155 1.06 12.44 0.11
N THR A 156 2.24 12.70 -0.46
CA THR A 156 2.44 13.58 -1.60
C THR A 156 3.18 12.80 -2.67
N ARG A 157 2.72 12.91 -3.91
CA ARG A 157 3.38 12.30 -5.04
C ARG A 157 4.82 12.84 -5.17
N VAL A 158 5.78 11.93 -5.34
CA VAL A 158 7.18 12.28 -5.60
C VAL A 158 7.26 13.13 -6.87
N GLY A 159 7.80 14.35 -6.76
CA GLY A 159 7.92 15.32 -7.87
C GLY A 159 7.17 16.65 -7.66
N LYS A 160 6.39 16.80 -6.59
CA LYS A 160 5.84 18.09 -6.14
C LYS A 160 6.42 18.39 -4.75
N PRO A 161 7.00 19.57 -4.50
CA PRO A 161 7.55 19.87 -3.18
C PRO A 161 6.44 19.73 -2.15
N ALA A 162 6.69 18.92 -1.13
CA ALA A 162 5.78 18.75 0.00
C ALA A 162 5.44 20.14 0.53
N VAL A 163 4.16 20.49 0.56
CA VAL A 163 3.70 21.69 1.26
C VAL A 163 3.91 21.42 2.74
N THR A 164 5.08 21.79 3.23
CA THR A 164 5.42 21.79 4.65
C THR A 164 4.52 22.82 5.31
N SER A 165 3.37 22.39 5.83
CA SER A 165 2.58 23.22 6.73
C SER A 165 3.30 23.30 8.07
N SER A 166 4.31 24.16 8.14
CA SER A 166 4.95 24.60 9.39
C SER A 166 3.99 25.50 10.18
N ARG A 167 2.94 24.91 10.75
CA ARG A 167 2.22 25.56 11.85
C ARG A 167 2.62 24.90 13.16
N PRO A 168 3.43 25.55 14.01
CA PRO A 168 3.58 25.08 15.38
C PRO A 168 2.20 25.12 16.05
N ARG A 169 1.73 23.95 16.50
CA ARG A 169 0.48 23.79 17.24
C ARG A 169 0.65 24.55 18.56
N ARG A 170 0.16 25.79 18.62
CA ARG A 170 0.17 26.59 19.85
C ARG A 170 -0.89 26.01 20.78
N VAL A 171 -0.47 25.23 21.77
CA VAL A 171 -1.35 24.77 22.85
C VAL A 171 -1.67 26.01 23.70
N ALA A 172 -2.90 26.51 23.60
CA ALA A 172 -3.38 27.54 24.52
C ALA A 172 -3.62 26.88 25.88
N ALA A 173 -2.85 27.29 26.89
CA ALA A 173 -3.10 26.92 28.28
C ALA A 173 -4.38 27.61 28.78
N PRO A 174 -5.20 26.96 29.61
CA PRO A 174 -6.41 27.58 30.16
C PRO A 174 -6.04 28.70 31.15
N ALA A 175 -6.66 29.87 30.97
CA ALA A 175 -6.55 30.99 31.89
C ALA A 175 -7.19 30.63 33.24
N LYS A 176 -6.43 30.80 34.33
CA LYS A 176 -6.97 30.84 35.68
C LYS A 176 -7.51 32.26 35.94
N GLY A 177 -8.77 32.36 36.31
CA GLY A 177 -9.45 33.54 36.82
C GLY A 177 -10.66 33.10 37.59
#